data_AF-A0A954M349-F1
#
_entry.id   AF-A0A954M349-F1
#
_cell.length_a   1.000
_cell.length_b   1.000
_cell.length_c   1.000
_cell.angle_alpha   90.00
_cell.angle_beta   90.00
_cell.angle_gamma   90.00
#
_symmetry.space_group_name_H-M   'P 1'
#
loop_
_entity.id
_entity.type
_entity.pdbx_description
1 polymer ?
#
loop_
_entity_poly.entity_id
_entity_poly.type
_entity_poly.pdbx_seq_one_letter_code
_entity_poly.pdbx_strand_id
1 'polypeptide(L)'
;MKPLRLSLLESNTPAPENRRGVMLVLASVAIVMLLAMAAVSVDVSFMQLTRTELRVAADAASKAGVEALQRTQDPNAAIQAAIDMAALNTVAGRPLILTANDIELGSARLQTDGSWAFEANATPLNSLRVTATMSNDNANGAVPLFLAGLFGTDSFTPTKVSTASNMQQDIYLVIDRSHSMCFDLSGVDWQYPPGTKMTPHPIVNPPHPVHSRWGVLVKSVKRYLDIAQQSSPKPRVGLITWGSQIGTNTAEYYYTHQTEVAVRRDQVFTTQYGNIRSQISGRSEKVMLGGTHMSAGMYEAFNALDDANPLARKIMILMTDGQWNVGENPVDVAAIAKQRGIIIHTITFLPGAEQTAMEQVAQLTGGQHYHAEDAAELEAIFEELAMTMPVVLID
;
A
#
# COMPACT_ATOMS: atom_id res chain seq x y z
N MET A 1 3.79 79.31 90.18
CA MET A 1 4.91 78.90 89.31
C MET A 1 4.63 77.51 88.76
N LYS A 2 4.53 77.34 87.44
CA LYS A 2 4.53 76.03 86.74
C LYS A 2 5.16 76.25 85.35
N PRO A 3 6.18 75.47 84.92
CA PRO A 3 7.04 75.83 83.79
C PRO A 3 6.59 75.22 82.44
N LEU A 4 7.05 75.85 81.35
CA LEU A 4 7.04 75.39 79.95
C LEU A 4 8.23 74.47 79.63
N ARG A 5 8.08 73.59 78.62
CA ARG A 5 9.07 73.00 77.66
C ARG A 5 8.64 71.56 77.29
N LEU A 6 8.86 70.98 76.10
CA LEU A 6 9.58 71.28 74.84
C LEU A 6 8.99 70.30 73.78
N SER A 7 8.74 70.72 72.53
CA SER A 7 8.36 69.79 71.45
C SER A 7 9.60 69.28 70.71
N LEU A 8 9.75 67.95 70.59
CA LEU A 8 10.76 67.29 69.76
C LEU A 8 10.15 66.95 68.39
N LEU A 9 10.86 67.31 67.32
CA LEU A 9 10.54 67.02 65.92
C LEU A 9 10.95 65.57 65.59
N GLU A 10 10.02 64.74 65.14
CA GLU A 10 10.31 63.41 64.59
C GLU A 10 10.65 63.50 63.09
N SER A 11 11.77 62.85 62.72
CA SER A 11 12.25 62.71 61.35
C SER A 11 11.48 61.65 60.58
N ASN A 12 10.91 62.01 59.42
CA ASN A 12 10.12 61.12 58.59
C ASN A 12 10.99 60.46 57.51
N THR A 13 11.21 59.15 57.58
CA THR A 13 11.72 58.35 56.45
C THR A 13 10.61 57.39 56.00
N PRO A 14 10.19 57.39 54.72
CA PRO A 14 9.07 56.58 54.27
C PRO A 14 9.44 55.09 54.16
N ALA A 15 8.56 54.23 54.67
CA ALA A 15 8.66 52.77 54.63
C ALA A 15 8.42 52.21 53.20
N PRO A 16 8.95 51.01 52.88
CA PRO A 16 8.86 50.43 51.54
C PRO A 16 7.42 50.00 51.17
N GLU A 17 6.96 50.42 50.00
CA GLU A 17 5.62 50.10 49.46
C GLU A 17 5.43 48.59 49.22
N ASN A 18 4.35 48.06 49.80
CA ASN A 18 4.03 46.64 49.83
C ASN A 18 3.22 46.25 48.57
N ARG A 19 3.89 45.78 47.51
CA ARG A 19 3.29 45.35 46.21
C ARG A 19 2.53 44.00 46.26
N ARG A 20 1.81 43.71 47.35
CA ARG A 20 1.15 42.40 47.56
C ARG A 20 -0.25 42.27 46.95
N GLY A 21 -0.92 43.38 46.62
CA GLY A 21 -2.26 43.37 46.02
C GLY A 21 -2.28 43.11 44.50
N VAL A 22 -1.34 43.70 43.77
CA VAL A 22 -1.29 43.62 42.29
C VAL A 22 -0.98 42.20 41.81
N MET A 23 -0.12 41.47 42.54
CA MET A 23 0.21 40.07 42.21
C MET A 23 -1.01 39.14 42.29
N LEU A 24 -1.94 39.41 43.22
CA LEU A 24 -3.15 38.59 43.40
C LEU A 24 -4.14 38.80 42.24
N VAL A 25 -4.27 40.04 41.76
CA VAL A 25 -5.08 40.38 40.58
C VAL A 25 -4.47 39.83 39.30
N LEU A 26 -3.14 39.91 39.13
CA LEU A 26 -2.46 39.30 37.99
C LEU A 26 -2.58 37.77 37.98
N ALA A 27 -2.45 37.13 39.15
CA ALA A 27 -2.58 35.68 39.28
C ALA A 27 -4.00 35.20 38.94
N SER A 28 -5.04 35.90 39.39
CA SER A 28 -6.43 35.53 39.07
C SER A 28 -6.73 35.67 37.57
N VAL A 29 -6.29 36.75 36.94
CA VAL A 29 -6.42 36.93 35.48
C VAL A 29 -5.62 35.88 34.72
N ALA A 30 -4.40 35.57 35.15
CA ALA A 30 -3.57 34.53 34.52
C ALA A 30 -4.20 33.14 34.62
N ILE A 31 -4.76 32.76 35.77
CA ILE A 31 -5.46 31.48 35.93
C ILE A 31 -6.68 31.39 35.01
N VAL A 32 -7.47 32.46 34.91
CA VAL A 32 -8.63 32.50 34.00
C VAL A 32 -8.18 32.34 32.54
N MET A 33 -7.11 33.04 32.13
CA MET A 33 -6.57 32.89 30.78
C MET A 33 -6.02 31.48 30.52
N LEU A 34 -5.31 30.88 31.48
CA LEU A 34 -4.80 29.52 31.36
C LEU A 34 -5.94 28.49 31.26
N LEU A 35 -7.01 28.65 32.04
CA LEU A 35 -8.20 27.79 31.96
C LEU A 35 -8.92 27.96 30.62
N ALA A 36 -9.04 29.19 30.11
CA ALA A 36 -9.63 29.46 28.80
C ALA A 36 -8.80 28.84 27.66
N MET A 37 -7.47 28.94 27.72
CA MET A 37 -6.58 28.31 26.73
C MET A 37 -6.64 26.78 26.80
N ALA A 38 -6.65 26.21 28.00
CA ALA A 38 -6.81 24.76 28.19
C ALA A 38 -8.15 24.28 27.64
N ALA A 39 -9.23 25.04 27.89
CA ALA A 39 -10.56 24.75 27.38
C ALA A 39 -10.60 24.66 25.86
N VAL A 40 -10.09 25.69 25.18
CA VAL A 40 -9.99 25.73 23.72
C VAL A 40 -9.12 24.58 23.20
N SER A 41 -8.00 24.30 23.87
CA SER A 41 -7.11 23.20 23.49
C SER A 41 -7.79 21.84 23.55
N VAL A 42 -8.61 21.57 24.57
CA VAL A 42 -9.39 20.34 24.71
C VAL A 42 -10.42 20.23 23.58
N ASP A 43 -11.21 21.28 23.33
CA ASP A 43 -12.22 21.27 22.27
C ASP A 43 -11.61 21.11 20.88
N VAL A 44 -10.50 21.80 20.59
CA VAL A 44 -9.78 21.66 19.31
C VAL A 44 -9.23 20.24 19.14
N SER A 45 -8.65 19.68 20.21
CA SER A 45 -8.15 18.30 20.17
C SER A 45 -9.27 17.30 19.93
N PHE A 46 -10.42 17.50 20.58
CA PHE A 46 -11.60 16.65 20.40
C PHE A 46 -12.20 16.78 19.00
N MET A 47 -12.24 17.98 18.42
CA MET A 47 -12.66 18.19 17.02
C MET A 47 -11.76 17.45 16.03
N GLN A 48 -10.44 17.49 16.23
CA GLN A 48 -9.49 16.80 15.35
C GLN A 48 -9.59 15.28 15.50
N LEU A 49 -9.73 14.77 16.72
CA LEU A 49 -9.99 13.35 16.97
C LEU A 49 -11.26 12.90 16.23
N THR A 50 -12.35 13.63 16.39
CA THR A 50 -13.64 13.32 15.77
C THR A 50 -13.55 13.30 14.23
N ARG A 51 -12.80 14.24 13.63
CA ARG A 51 -12.56 14.25 12.17
C ARG A 51 -11.80 13.01 11.71
N THR A 52 -10.79 12.59 12.47
CA THR A 52 -10.00 11.39 12.17
C THR A 52 -10.86 10.13 12.31
N GLU A 53 -11.61 9.99 13.39
CA GLU A 53 -12.54 8.88 13.60
C GLU A 53 -13.60 8.80 12.50
N LEU A 54 -14.20 9.94 12.12
CA LEU A 54 -15.18 10.01 11.04
C LEU A 54 -14.58 9.59 9.70
N ARG A 55 -13.33 9.99 9.42
CA ARG A 55 -12.61 9.56 8.22
C ARG A 55 -12.39 8.06 8.21
N VAL A 56 -11.85 7.49 9.29
CA VAL A 56 -11.61 6.05 9.39
C VAL A 56 -12.91 5.26 9.22
N ALA A 57 -13.99 5.70 9.86
CA ALA A 57 -15.31 5.06 9.74
C ALA A 57 -15.87 5.13 8.32
N ALA A 58 -15.77 6.29 7.65
CA ALA A 58 -16.21 6.47 6.27
C ALA A 58 -15.38 5.63 5.27
N ASP A 59 -14.06 5.58 5.45
CA ASP A 59 -13.15 4.78 4.61
C ASP A 59 -13.37 3.28 4.79
N ALA A 60 -13.62 2.82 6.02
CA ALA A 60 -13.98 1.44 6.30
C ALA A 60 -15.34 1.07 5.67
N ALA A 61 -16.35 1.94 5.82
CA ALA A 61 -17.68 1.74 5.24
C ALA A 61 -17.64 1.69 3.71
N SER A 62 -16.94 2.63 3.06
CA SER A 62 -16.82 2.66 1.60
C SER A 62 -16.13 1.40 1.07
N LYS A 63 -15.04 0.97 1.72
CA LYS A 63 -14.30 -0.24 1.38
C LYS A 63 -15.14 -1.51 1.53
N ALA A 64 -15.87 -1.65 2.64
CA ALA A 64 -16.74 -2.80 2.88
C ALA A 64 -17.87 -2.87 1.86
N GLY A 65 -18.47 -1.72 1.51
CA GLY A 65 -19.52 -1.67 0.49
C GLY A 65 -19.00 -2.08 -0.89
N VAL A 66 -17.84 -1.58 -1.31
CA VAL A 66 -17.23 -2.00 -2.59
C VAL A 66 -16.89 -3.47 -2.58
N GLU A 67 -16.27 -4.00 -1.52
CA GLU A 67 -15.97 -5.44 -1.40
C GLU A 67 -17.24 -6.29 -1.58
N ALA A 68 -18.31 -5.95 -0.86
CA ALA A 68 -19.57 -6.67 -0.94
C ALA A 68 -20.19 -6.58 -2.34
N LEU A 69 -20.07 -5.42 -3.00
CA LEU A 69 -20.46 -5.26 -4.41
C LEU A 69 -19.67 -6.21 -5.32
N GLN A 70 -18.37 -6.38 -5.10
CA GLN A 70 -17.56 -7.29 -5.92
C GLN A 70 -17.96 -8.77 -5.68
N ARG A 71 -18.19 -9.12 -4.43
CA ARG A 71 -18.49 -10.51 -4.01
C ARG A 71 -19.88 -10.95 -4.42
N THR A 72 -20.88 -10.07 -4.32
CA THR A 72 -22.29 -10.42 -4.52
C THR A 72 -22.87 -9.95 -5.84
N GLN A 73 -22.24 -8.94 -6.47
CA GLN A 73 -22.78 -8.21 -7.63
C GLN A 73 -24.16 -7.59 -7.38
N ASP A 74 -24.57 -7.45 -6.11
CA ASP A 74 -25.85 -6.89 -5.70
C ASP A 74 -25.66 -5.51 -5.06
N PRO A 75 -26.21 -4.44 -5.66
CA PRO A 75 -26.23 -3.09 -5.10
C PRO A 75 -26.76 -3.02 -3.66
N ASN A 76 -27.80 -3.79 -3.33
CA ASN A 76 -28.43 -3.71 -2.00
C ASN A 76 -27.53 -4.34 -0.93
N ALA A 77 -26.88 -5.46 -1.25
CA ALA A 77 -25.92 -6.09 -0.36
C ALA A 77 -24.69 -5.19 -0.11
N ALA A 78 -24.25 -4.43 -1.13
CA ALA A 78 -23.18 -3.46 -1.01
C ALA A 78 -23.53 -2.31 -0.04
N ILE A 79 -24.74 -1.74 -0.20
CA ILE A 79 -25.24 -0.69 0.69
C ILE A 79 -25.33 -1.22 2.13
N GLN A 80 -25.89 -2.42 2.33
CA GLN A 80 -26.02 -3.01 3.66
C GLN A 80 -24.65 -3.25 4.31
N ALA A 81 -23.68 -3.78 3.58
CA ALA A 81 -22.34 -4.02 4.11
C ALA A 81 -21.63 -2.72 4.54
N ALA A 82 -21.83 -1.62 3.80
CA ALA A 82 -21.31 -0.31 4.18
C ALA A 82 -21.97 0.22 5.48
N ILE A 83 -23.28 0.05 5.62
CA ILE A 83 -24.04 0.44 6.83
C ILE A 83 -23.58 -0.39 8.04
N ASP A 84 -23.47 -1.70 7.87
CA ASP A 84 -23.04 -2.61 8.95
C ASP A 84 -21.62 -2.26 9.40
N MET A 85 -20.71 -1.99 8.45
CA MET A 85 -19.34 -1.59 8.76
C MET A 85 -19.27 -0.22 9.44
N ALA A 86 -20.09 0.75 9.04
CA ALA A 86 -20.17 2.03 9.72
C ALA A 86 -20.60 1.89 11.18
N ALA A 87 -21.61 1.06 11.45
CA ALA A 87 -22.13 0.83 12.80
C ALA A 87 -21.12 0.19 13.76
N LEU A 88 -20.12 -0.54 13.23
CA LEU A 88 -19.02 -1.11 14.01
C LEU A 88 -17.95 -0.08 14.41
N ASN A 89 -17.90 1.07 13.73
CA ASN A 89 -16.94 2.12 13.99
C ASN A 89 -17.54 3.22 14.86
N THR A 90 -16.78 3.67 15.86
CA THR A 90 -17.21 4.75 16.77
C THR A 90 -16.61 6.10 16.38
N VAL A 91 -17.43 7.13 16.38
CA VAL A 91 -17.05 8.54 16.16
C VAL A 91 -17.57 9.38 17.33
N ALA A 92 -16.69 10.11 18.00
CA ALA A 92 -16.99 10.84 19.23
C ALA A 92 -17.66 9.95 20.31
N GLY A 93 -17.24 8.69 20.39
CA GLY A 93 -17.75 7.70 21.36
C GLY A 93 -19.12 7.11 21.04
N ARG A 94 -19.66 7.30 19.84
CA ARG A 94 -20.96 6.76 19.39
C ARG A 94 -20.80 6.01 18.05
N PRO A 95 -21.60 4.97 17.77
CA PRO A 95 -21.54 4.30 16.47
C PRO A 95 -21.94 5.24 15.33
N LEU A 96 -21.26 5.15 14.19
CA LEU A 96 -21.66 5.88 12.99
C LEU A 96 -22.88 5.23 12.35
N ILE A 97 -23.97 5.99 12.23
CA ILE A 97 -25.22 5.58 11.61
C ILE A 97 -25.27 6.15 10.20
N LEU A 98 -25.31 5.26 9.21
CA LEU A 98 -25.53 5.61 7.80
C LEU A 98 -26.86 5.05 7.31
N THR A 99 -27.44 5.72 6.33
CA THR A 99 -28.62 5.26 5.60
C THR A 99 -28.28 5.02 4.13
N ALA A 100 -29.18 4.38 3.39
CA ALA A 100 -29.00 4.19 1.95
C ALA A 100 -28.86 5.51 1.17
N ASN A 101 -29.37 6.64 1.69
CA ASN A 101 -29.24 7.96 1.05
C ASN A 101 -27.84 8.57 1.22
N ASP A 102 -27.07 8.11 2.21
CA ASP A 102 -25.70 8.57 2.45
C ASP A 102 -24.68 7.83 1.57
N ILE A 103 -25.16 6.83 0.80
CA ILE A 103 -24.35 5.92 0.01
C ILE A 103 -24.76 6.03 -1.45
N GLU A 104 -23.76 6.27 -2.30
CA GLU A 104 -23.96 6.33 -3.74
C GLU A 104 -23.10 5.29 -4.43
N LEU A 105 -23.72 4.50 -5.30
CA LEU A 105 -23.03 3.56 -6.17
C LEU A 105 -22.75 4.21 -7.52
N GLY A 106 -21.63 3.85 -8.14
CA GLY A 106 -21.23 4.44 -9.41
C GLY A 106 -20.00 3.80 -10.01
N SER A 107 -19.31 4.57 -10.85
CA SER A 107 -18.05 4.15 -11.46
C SER A 107 -16.95 5.18 -11.25
N ALA A 108 -15.71 4.72 -11.09
CA ALA A 108 -14.53 5.57 -11.18
C ALA A 108 -14.10 5.74 -12.64
N ARG A 109 -13.85 6.98 -13.06
CA ARG A 109 -13.30 7.34 -14.37
C ARG A 109 -12.00 8.12 -14.21
N LEU A 110 -11.02 7.80 -15.04
CA LEU A 110 -9.76 8.53 -15.12
C LEU A 110 -9.99 9.81 -15.93
N GLN A 111 -9.68 10.96 -15.34
CA GLN A 111 -9.72 12.25 -16.00
C GLN A 111 -8.44 12.50 -16.81
N THR A 112 -8.49 13.48 -17.70
CA THR A 112 -7.37 13.89 -18.57
C THR A 112 -6.14 14.41 -17.80
N ASP A 113 -6.30 14.81 -16.54
CA ASP A 113 -5.23 15.25 -15.65
C ASP A 113 -4.59 14.10 -14.85
N GLY A 114 -5.07 12.85 -15.05
CA GLY A 114 -4.62 11.67 -14.32
C GLY A 114 -5.31 11.44 -12.97
N SER A 115 -6.23 12.31 -12.56
CA SER A 115 -7.04 12.12 -11.36
C SER A 115 -8.21 11.16 -11.61
N TRP A 116 -8.68 10.47 -10.56
CA TRP A 116 -9.87 9.62 -10.65
C TRP A 116 -11.07 10.36 -10.10
N ALA A 117 -12.17 10.37 -10.84
CA ALA A 117 -13.43 10.93 -10.37
C ALA A 117 -14.54 9.89 -10.33
N PHE A 118 -15.39 10.05 -9.32
CA PHE A 118 -16.59 9.24 -9.15
C PHE A 118 -17.74 9.80 -9.98
N GLU A 119 -18.32 8.94 -10.82
CA GLU A 119 -19.56 9.19 -11.55
C GLU A 119 -20.69 8.37 -10.92
N ALA A 120 -21.66 9.05 -10.30
CA ALA A 120 -22.81 8.42 -9.67
C ALA A 120 -23.70 7.71 -10.70
N ASN A 121 -24.20 6.52 -10.36
CA ASN A 121 -25.10 5.69 -11.19
C ASN A 121 -24.54 5.29 -12.56
N ALA A 122 -23.22 5.46 -12.80
CA ALA A 122 -22.57 5.02 -14.02
C ALA A 122 -22.36 3.50 -14.00
N THR A 123 -22.65 2.84 -15.12
CA THR A 123 -22.38 1.40 -15.30
C THR A 123 -21.05 1.16 -16.01
N PRO A 124 -20.30 0.09 -15.69
CA PRO A 124 -20.56 -0.88 -14.62
C PRO A 124 -20.35 -0.28 -13.23
N LEU A 125 -21.16 -0.71 -12.26
CA LEU A 125 -20.99 -0.30 -10.86
C LEU A 125 -19.71 -0.93 -10.31
N ASN A 126 -18.68 -0.11 -10.10
CA ASN A 126 -17.40 -0.54 -9.55
C ASN A 126 -16.90 0.35 -8.41
N SER A 127 -17.67 1.37 -8.03
CA SER A 127 -17.30 2.31 -6.99
C SER A 127 -18.47 2.57 -6.05
N LEU A 128 -18.15 2.88 -4.81
CA LEU A 128 -19.12 3.28 -3.80
C LEU A 128 -18.57 4.49 -3.04
N ARG A 129 -19.39 5.54 -2.97
CA ARG A 129 -19.12 6.77 -2.25
C ARG A 129 -20.00 6.83 -1.01
N VAL A 130 -19.37 7.07 0.14
CA VAL A 130 -20.03 7.28 1.43
C VAL A 130 -19.89 8.75 1.80
N THR A 131 -21.00 9.37 2.18
CA THR A 131 -21.04 10.71 2.76
C THR A 131 -21.42 10.59 4.24
N ALA A 132 -20.42 10.57 5.12
CA ALA A 132 -20.64 10.50 6.56
C ALA A 132 -20.74 11.91 7.15
N THR A 133 -21.87 12.22 7.76
CA THR A 133 -22.14 13.54 8.37
C THR A 133 -22.55 13.37 9.82
N MET A 134 -22.04 14.20 10.72
CA MET A 134 -22.57 14.36 12.07
C MET A 134 -23.30 15.70 12.16
N SER A 135 -24.63 15.68 12.10
CA SER A 135 -25.47 16.88 12.21
C SER A 135 -26.68 16.61 13.07
N ASN A 136 -27.27 17.65 13.65
CA ASN A 136 -28.57 17.55 14.32
C ASN A 136 -29.71 17.17 13.37
N ASP A 137 -29.49 17.29 12.05
CA ASP A 137 -30.46 16.92 11.02
C ASP A 137 -30.46 15.42 10.69
N ASN A 138 -29.54 14.64 11.27
CA ASN A 138 -29.44 13.21 11.03
C ASN A 138 -29.33 12.39 12.33
N ALA A 139 -29.39 11.07 12.19
CA ALA A 139 -29.40 10.14 13.33
C ALA A 139 -28.10 10.16 14.16
N ASN A 140 -27.00 10.71 13.62
CA ASN A 140 -25.72 10.81 14.34
C ASN A 140 -25.73 11.93 15.39
N GLY A 141 -26.52 13.00 15.16
CA GLY A 141 -26.52 14.20 15.97
C GLY A 141 -25.24 15.04 15.79
N ALA A 142 -25.29 16.32 16.17
CA ALA A 142 -24.08 17.14 16.22
C ALA A 142 -23.20 16.73 17.41
N VAL A 143 -21.89 16.98 17.28
CA VAL A 143 -20.90 16.65 18.30
C VAL A 143 -20.89 17.76 19.34
N PRO A 144 -21.27 17.52 20.60
CA PRO A 144 -21.26 18.55 21.61
C PRO A 144 -19.82 18.92 21.96
N LEU A 145 -19.53 20.22 22.03
CA LEU A 145 -18.25 20.73 22.52
C LEU A 145 -18.34 20.94 24.03
N PHE A 146 -17.22 20.79 24.74
CA PHE A 146 -17.24 20.83 26.20
C PHE A 146 -17.34 22.27 26.72
N LEU A 147 -16.55 23.19 26.15
CA LEU A 147 -16.33 24.51 26.72
C LEU A 147 -16.52 25.65 25.70
N ALA A 148 -16.61 25.34 24.41
CA ALA A 148 -16.91 26.29 23.34
C ALA A 148 -18.30 26.94 23.45
N GLY A 149 -19.21 26.34 24.23
CA GLY A 149 -20.51 26.95 24.52
C GLY A 149 -20.45 28.21 25.39
N LEU A 150 -19.36 28.42 26.13
CA LEU A 150 -19.07 29.71 26.77
C LEU A 150 -18.86 30.85 25.75
N PHE A 151 -18.59 30.50 24.49
CA PHE A 151 -18.35 31.42 23.38
C PHE A 151 -19.46 31.35 22.29
N GLY A 152 -20.58 30.67 22.57
CA GLY A 152 -21.77 30.65 21.71
C GLY A 152 -21.76 29.60 20.59
N THR A 153 -20.81 28.66 20.59
CA THR A 153 -20.80 27.52 19.67
C THR A 153 -20.80 26.22 20.45
N ASP A 154 -21.99 25.63 20.63
CA ASP A 154 -22.16 24.47 21.51
C ASP A 154 -21.90 23.14 20.79
N SER A 155 -21.78 23.15 19.47
CA SER A 155 -21.69 21.92 18.67
C SER A 155 -20.82 22.05 17.42
N PHE A 156 -20.31 20.90 16.98
CA PHE A 156 -19.46 20.74 15.82
C PHE A 156 -20.09 19.69 14.87
N THR A 157 -20.15 20.01 13.57
CA THR A 157 -20.83 19.18 12.56
C THR A 157 -19.90 18.75 11.41
N PRO A 158 -18.99 17.79 11.64
CA PRO A 158 -18.09 17.31 10.60
C PRO A 158 -18.83 16.53 9.52
N THR A 159 -18.42 16.73 8.27
CA THR A 159 -18.83 15.92 7.11
C THR A 159 -17.58 15.37 6.43
N LYS A 160 -17.60 14.10 6.05
CA LYS A 160 -16.52 13.46 5.31
C LYS A 160 -17.09 12.59 4.19
N VAL A 161 -16.59 12.82 2.99
CA VAL A 161 -16.82 11.98 1.82
C VAL A 161 -15.63 11.03 1.67
N SER A 162 -15.93 9.76 1.44
CA SER A 162 -14.96 8.71 1.12
C SER A 162 -15.46 7.92 -0.08
N THR A 163 -14.60 7.66 -1.06
CA THR A 163 -14.94 6.82 -2.21
C THR A 163 -14.00 5.63 -2.29
N ALA A 164 -14.56 4.43 -2.29
CA ALA A 164 -13.83 3.22 -2.61
C ALA A 164 -14.13 2.83 -4.05
N SER A 165 -13.15 2.23 -4.73
CA SER A 165 -13.34 1.72 -6.09
C SER A 165 -12.65 0.38 -6.28
N ASN A 166 -13.39 -0.55 -6.89
CA ASN A 166 -12.84 -1.75 -7.47
C ASN A 166 -12.29 -1.43 -8.86
N MET A 167 -10.99 -1.18 -8.93
CA MET A 167 -10.30 -1.19 -10.21
C MET A 167 -9.83 -2.60 -10.48
N GLN A 168 -10.30 -3.19 -11.58
CA GLN A 168 -9.70 -4.42 -12.09
C GLN A 168 -8.20 -4.19 -12.27
N GLN A 169 -7.41 -5.21 -11.95
CA GLN A 169 -5.97 -5.16 -12.14
C GLN A 169 -5.56 -6.27 -13.08
N ASP A 170 -4.76 -5.89 -14.05
CA ASP A 170 -4.15 -6.79 -15.00
C ASP A 170 -2.66 -6.84 -14.65
N ILE A 171 -2.22 -8.02 -14.20
CA ILE A 171 -0.96 -8.21 -13.52
C ILE A 171 -0.07 -9.12 -14.35
N TYR A 172 1.17 -8.72 -14.62
CA TYR A 172 2.21 -9.65 -15.06
C TYR A 172 3.18 -9.95 -13.93
N LEU A 173 3.36 -11.24 -13.64
CA LEU A 173 4.49 -11.72 -12.85
C LEU A 173 5.70 -11.80 -13.79
N VAL A 174 6.75 -11.05 -13.47
CA VAL A 174 7.95 -10.89 -14.30
C VAL A 174 9.16 -11.36 -13.51
N ILE A 175 9.56 -12.60 -13.79
CA ILE A 175 10.34 -13.41 -12.86
C ILE A 175 11.73 -13.72 -13.44
N ASP A 176 12.77 -13.50 -12.63
CA ASP A 176 14.14 -13.92 -12.96
C ASP A 176 14.28 -15.45 -13.00
N ARG A 177 14.88 -15.96 -14.07
CA ARG A 177 15.28 -17.36 -14.27
C ARG A 177 16.75 -17.48 -14.69
N SER A 178 17.57 -16.52 -14.30
CA SER A 178 19.03 -16.54 -14.40
C SER A 178 19.62 -17.71 -13.60
N HIS A 179 20.90 -18.01 -13.82
CA HIS A 179 21.51 -19.19 -13.20
C HIS A 179 21.59 -19.11 -11.67
N SER A 180 21.64 -17.91 -11.07
CA SER A 180 21.64 -17.74 -9.61
C SER A 180 20.42 -18.36 -8.93
N MET A 181 19.29 -18.43 -9.64
CA MET A 181 18.06 -19.04 -9.15
C MET A 181 18.19 -20.56 -8.91
N CYS A 182 19.24 -21.21 -9.43
CA CYS A 182 19.57 -22.61 -9.15
C CYS A 182 20.34 -22.82 -7.84
N PHE A 183 20.89 -21.75 -7.25
CA PHE A 183 21.69 -21.83 -6.04
C PHE A 183 20.83 -22.07 -4.80
N ASP A 184 21.48 -22.44 -3.71
CA ASP A 184 20.83 -22.55 -2.41
C ASP A 184 20.57 -21.16 -1.79
N LEU A 185 20.04 -21.18 -0.57
CA LEU A 185 19.61 -19.99 0.15
C LEU A 185 20.73 -19.38 1.01
N SER A 186 21.99 -19.82 0.87
CA SER A 186 23.09 -19.29 1.69
C SER A 186 23.50 -17.86 1.31
N GLY A 187 23.06 -17.39 0.13
CA GLY A 187 23.51 -16.13 -0.46
C GLY A 187 24.89 -16.22 -1.14
N VAL A 188 25.51 -17.40 -1.21
CA VAL A 188 26.81 -17.61 -1.85
C VAL A 188 26.63 -18.08 -3.29
N ASP A 189 27.33 -17.43 -4.22
CA ASP A 189 27.30 -17.80 -5.63
C ASP A 189 27.91 -19.19 -5.87
N TRP A 190 27.32 -19.93 -6.81
CA TRP A 190 27.74 -21.29 -7.19
C TRP A 190 27.59 -22.33 -6.07
N GLN A 191 26.91 -21.99 -4.98
CA GLN A 191 26.54 -22.95 -3.96
C GLN A 191 25.20 -23.59 -4.32
N TYR A 192 25.17 -24.92 -4.45
CA TYR A 192 23.97 -25.64 -4.85
C TYR A 192 23.35 -26.42 -3.69
N PRO A 193 22.02 -26.61 -3.69
CA PRO A 193 21.37 -27.34 -2.63
C PRO A 193 21.83 -28.80 -2.51
N PRO A 194 21.79 -29.39 -1.30
CA PRO A 194 22.03 -30.82 -1.12
C PRO A 194 21.16 -31.66 -2.06
N GLY A 195 21.75 -32.68 -2.69
CA GLY A 195 21.07 -33.54 -3.66
C GLY A 195 21.21 -33.08 -5.12
N THR A 196 21.81 -31.91 -5.38
CA THR A 196 22.18 -31.49 -6.74
C THR A 196 23.30 -32.36 -7.29
N LYS A 197 23.17 -32.84 -8.54
CA LYS A 197 24.22 -33.65 -9.18
C LYS A 197 25.43 -32.78 -9.52
N MET A 198 26.57 -33.08 -8.91
CA MET A 198 27.80 -32.29 -9.12
C MET A 198 28.59 -32.70 -10.37
N THR A 199 28.33 -33.88 -10.93
CA THR A 199 29.06 -34.45 -12.08
C THR A 199 28.15 -34.60 -13.32
N PRO A 200 28.61 -34.22 -14.54
CA PRO A 200 29.91 -33.63 -14.86
C PRO A 200 30.07 -32.19 -14.33
N HIS A 201 28.99 -31.39 -14.30
CA HIS A 201 28.93 -30.08 -13.66
C HIS A 201 27.50 -29.79 -13.16
N PRO A 202 27.30 -29.04 -12.06
CA PRO A 202 25.97 -28.75 -11.55
C PRO A 202 25.12 -27.88 -12.49
N ILE A 203 25.75 -27.01 -13.30
CA ILE A 203 25.11 -26.12 -14.27
C ILE A 203 24.24 -26.82 -15.32
N VAL A 204 24.47 -28.12 -15.56
CA VAL A 204 23.71 -28.89 -16.56
C VAL A 204 22.39 -29.44 -16.00
N ASN A 205 22.12 -29.22 -14.72
CA ASN A 205 20.91 -29.72 -14.08
C ASN A 205 19.85 -28.62 -13.95
N PRO A 206 18.57 -28.99 -14.00
CA PRO A 206 17.48 -28.12 -13.57
C PRO A 206 17.64 -27.70 -12.09
N PRO A 207 17.01 -26.59 -11.66
CA PRO A 207 17.04 -26.15 -10.27
C PRO A 207 16.47 -27.20 -9.31
N HIS A 208 17.00 -27.27 -8.09
CA HIS A 208 16.43 -28.16 -7.08
C HIS A 208 15.00 -27.72 -6.73
N PRO A 209 13.99 -28.60 -6.79
CA PRO A 209 12.57 -28.22 -6.73
C PRO A 209 12.07 -27.63 -5.40
N VAL A 210 12.91 -27.54 -4.37
CA VAL A 210 12.51 -27.20 -3.00
C VAL A 210 13.55 -26.30 -2.34
N HIS A 211 14.82 -26.67 -2.44
CA HIS A 211 15.91 -26.00 -1.71
C HIS A 211 16.68 -24.98 -2.55
N SER A 212 16.38 -24.83 -3.85
CA SER A 212 16.94 -23.73 -4.64
C SER A 212 16.08 -22.49 -4.51
N ARG A 213 16.66 -21.33 -4.83
CA ARG A 213 15.93 -20.05 -4.86
C ARG A 213 14.72 -20.10 -5.79
N TRP A 214 14.85 -20.71 -6.97
CA TRP A 214 13.75 -20.99 -7.89
C TRP A 214 12.67 -21.89 -7.28
N GLY A 215 13.05 -22.97 -6.59
CA GLY A 215 12.10 -23.88 -5.95
C GLY A 215 11.23 -23.18 -4.91
N VAL A 216 11.83 -22.30 -4.09
CA VAL A 216 11.11 -21.46 -3.13
C VAL A 216 10.19 -20.48 -3.85
N LEU A 217 10.70 -19.75 -4.83
CA LEU A 217 9.90 -18.81 -5.62
C LEU A 217 8.68 -19.48 -6.27
N VAL A 218 8.83 -20.68 -6.84
CA VAL A 218 7.71 -21.44 -7.43
C VAL A 218 6.63 -21.72 -6.38
N LYS A 219 7.03 -22.05 -5.14
CA LYS A 219 6.10 -22.22 -4.02
C LYS A 219 5.37 -20.91 -3.71
N SER A 220 6.08 -19.80 -3.59
CA SER A 220 5.49 -18.49 -3.28
C SER A 220 4.54 -17.99 -4.39
N VAL A 221 4.90 -18.19 -5.66
CA VAL A 221 4.00 -17.88 -6.79
C VAL A 221 2.74 -18.75 -6.76
N LYS A 222 2.86 -20.04 -6.47
CA LYS A 222 1.68 -20.92 -6.32
C LYS A 222 0.78 -20.43 -5.18
N ARG A 223 1.37 -19.99 -4.07
CA ARG A 223 0.64 -19.42 -2.94
C ARG A 223 -0.09 -18.13 -3.28
N TYR A 224 0.58 -17.21 -3.99
CA TYR A 224 -0.06 -16.02 -4.56
C TYR A 224 -1.29 -16.37 -5.41
N LEU A 225 -1.15 -17.35 -6.30
CA LEU A 225 -2.26 -17.80 -7.17
C LEU A 225 -3.39 -18.47 -6.39
N ASP A 226 -3.11 -19.16 -5.29
CA ASP A 226 -4.12 -19.77 -4.41
C ASP A 226 -4.98 -18.71 -3.71
N ILE A 227 -4.36 -17.60 -3.29
CA ILE A 227 -5.06 -16.46 -2.67
C ILE A 227 -5.83 -15.68 -3.74
N ALA A 228 -5.18 -15.32 -4.84
CA ALA A 228 -5.81 -14.60 -5.94
C ALA A 228 -7.03 -15.35 -6.53
N GLN A 229 -7.04 -16.69 -6.44
CA GLN A 229 -8.16 -17.52 -6.90
C GLN A 229 -9.43 -17.33 -6.07
N GLN A 230 -9.30 -16.85 -4.84
CA GLN A 230 -10.41 -16.59 -3.92
C GLN A 230 -11.03 -15.21 -4.15
N SER A 231 -10.34 -14.31 -4.86
CA SER A 231 -10.84 -12.98 -5.20
C SER A 231 -11.98 -13.04 -6.23
N SER A 232 -12.98 -12.17 -6.05
CA SER A 232 -14.10 -11.98 -6.99
C SER A 232 -14.27 -10.49 -7.29
N PRO A 233 -14.04 -10.02 -8.53
CA PRO A 233 -13.59 -10.78 -9.70
C PRO A 233 -12.13 -11.22 -9.58
N LYS A 234 -11.79 -12.36 -10.20
CA LYS A 234 -10.41 -12.85 -10.28
C LYS A 234 -9.55 -11.90 -11.12
N PRO A 235 -8.39 -11.43 -10.63
CA PRO A 235 -7.49 -10.62 -11.44
C PRO A 235 -6.98 -11.42 -12.64
N ARG A 236 -6.76 -10.76 -13.78
CA ARG A 236 -6.08 -11.41 -14.91
C ARG A 236 -4.60 -11.40 -14.62
N VAL A 237 -3.99 -12.57 -14.62
CA VAL A 237 -2.56 -12.73 -14.34
C VAL A 237 -1.88 -13.32 -15.57
N GLY A 238 -0.75 -12.73 -15.97
CA GLY A 238 0.19 -13.28 -16.93
C GLY A 238 1.52 -13.64 -16.29
N LEU A 239 2.33 -14.43 -16.99
CA LEU A 239 3.67 -14.84 -16.55
C LEU A 239 4.68 -14.58 -17.66
N ILE A 240 5.74 -13.87 -17.28
CA ILE A 240 6.93 -13.64 -18.08
C ILE A 240 8.13 -14.11 -17.26
N THR A 241 9.00 -14.89 -17.89
CA THR A 241 10.30 -15.26 -17.29
C THR A 241 11.45 -14.73 -18.12
N TRP A 242 12.48 -14.22 -17.46
CA TRP A 242 13.61 -13.55 -18.12
C TRP A 242 14.96 -13.99 -17.55
N GLY A 243 16.00 -13.86 -18.37
CA GLY A 243 17.40 -14.17 -18.10
C GLY A 243 18.22 -13.64 -19.27
N SER A 244 19.42 -14.14 -19.53
CA SER A 244 20.18 -13.75 -20.72
C SER A 244 19.96 -14.70 -21.90
N GLN A 245 20.26 -14.22 -23.11
CA GLN A 245 20.26 -15.09 -24.29
C GLN A 245 21.45 -16.05 -24.23
N ILE A 246 21.18 -17.34 -24.47
CA ILE A 246 22.18 -18.39 -24.62
C ILE A 246 22.20 -18.84 -26.09
N GLY A 247 23.24 -18.43 -26.80
CA GLY A 247 23.53 -18.82 -28.18
C GLY A 247 24.54 -19.96 -28.27
N THR A 248 24.73 -20.50 -29.48
CA THR A 248 25.68 -21.60 -29.73
C THR A 248 27.16 -21.23 -29.51
N ASN A 249 27.45 -19.94 -29.34
CA ASN A 249 28.77 -19.37 -29.10
C ASN A 249 29.02 -19.00 -27.63
N THR A 250 28.12 -19.37 -26.71
CA THR A 250 28.23 -19.08 -25.28
C THR A 250 28.94 -20.21 -24.53
N ALA A 251 29.53 -19.90 -23.36
CA ALA A 251 30.18 -20.90 -22.52
C ALA A 251 29.17 -21.94 -22.01
N GLU A 252 27.96 -21.50 -21.68
CA GLU A 252 26.85 -22.32 -21.21
C GLU A 252 26.43 -23.36 -22.25
N TYR A 253 26.41 -22.99 -23.54
CA TYR A 253 26.13 -23.93 -24.63
C TYR A 253 27.19 -25.03 -24.76
N TYR A 254 28.46 -24.72 -24.48
CA TYR A 254 29.52 -25.73 -24.50
C TYR A 254 29.27 -26.86 -23.49
N TYR A 255 28.74 -26.52 -22.30
CA TYR A 255 28.46 -27.50 -21.26
C TYR A 255 27.12 -28.22 -21.40
N THR A 256 26.11 -27.52 -21.92
CA THR A 256 24.70 -27.99 -21.88
C THR A 256 24.16 -28.40 -23.24
N HIS A 257 24.74 -27.89 -24.32
CA HIS A 257 24.21 -27.93 -25.69
C HIS A 257 22.78 -27.38 -25.82
N GLN A 258 22.38 -26.49 -24.91
CA GLN A 258 21.06 -25.84 -24.92
C GLN A 258 21.17 -24.37 -25.30
N THR A 259 20.24 -23.91 -26.12
CA THR A 259 20.05 -22.49 -26.42
C THR A 259 18.80 -21.98 -25.72
N GLU A 260 18.81 -20.71 -25.33
CA GLU A 260 17.70 -20.09 -24.62
C GLU A 260 17.57 -18.63 -25.02
N VAL A 261 16.32 -18.15 -25.13
CA VAL A 261 16.05 -16.74 -25.41
C VAL A 261 16.16 -15.93 -24.12
N ALA A 262 16.42 -14.63 -24.21
CA ALA A 262 16.49 -13.78 -23.02
C ALA A 262 15.16 -13.73 -22.27
N VAL A 263 14.03 -13.64 -22.97
CA VAL A 263 12.71 -13.47 -22.35
C VAL A 263 11.69 -14.40 -22.99
N ARG A 264 10.78 -14.92 -22.16
CA ARG A 264 9.62 -15.68 -22.61
C ARG A 264 8.36 -15.16 -21.93
N ARG A 265 7.34 -14.89 -22.74
CA ARG A 265 5.96 -14.74 -22.27
C ARG A 265 5.35 -16.13 -22.12
N ASP A 266 5.60 -16.77 -20.98
CA ASP A 266 5.15 -18.15 -20.74
C ASP A 266 3.62 -18.27 -20.66
N GLN A 267 2.94 -17.23 -20.17
CA GLN A 267 1.48 -17.20 -20.11
C GLN A 267 0.96 -15.77 -20.36
N VAL A 268 0.11 -15.63 -21.37
CA VAL A 268 -0.71 -14.41 -21.56
C VAL A 268 -1.76 -14.29 -20.46
N PHE A 269 -2.36 -13.11 -20.31
CA PHE A 269 -3.41 -12.87 -19.30
C PHE A 269 -4.46 -13.98 -19.23
N THR A 270 -4.64 -14.54 -18.04
CA THR A 270 -5.63 -15.58 -17.77
C THR A 270 -6.18 -15.47 -16.35
N THR A 271 -7.41 -15.94 -16.16
CA THR A 271 -8.01 -16.21 -14.84
C THR A 271 -7.95 -17.72 -14.51
N GLN A 272 -7.46 -18.54 -15.43
CA GLN A 272 -7.22 -19.98 -15.24
C GLN A 272 -5.79 -20.18 -14.72
N TYR A 273 -5.61 -19.97 -13.42
CA TYR A 273 -4.28 -20.02 -12.80
C TYR A 273 -3.62 -21.41 -12.84
N GLY A 274 -4.36 -22.48 -13.14
CA GLY A 274 -3.79 -23.79 -13.47
C GLY A 274 -2.79 -23.74 -14.63
N ASN A 275 -3.01 -22.85 -15.61
CA ASN A 275 -2.10 -22.67 -16.75
C ASN A 275 -0.79 -22.05 -16.28
N ILE A 276 -0.84 -21.00 -15.45
CA ILE A 276 0.35 -20.36 -14.86
C ILE A 276 1.13 -21.37 -14.01
N ARG A 277 0.44 -22.15 -13.15
CA ARG A 277 1.06 -23.19 -12.33
C ARG A 277 1.79 -24.24 -13.18
N SER A 278 1.21 -24.60 -14.33
CA SER A 278 1.81 -25.56 -15.26
C SER A 278 3.05 -24.97 -15.95
N GLN A 279 2.98 -23.72 -16.41
CA GLN A 279 4.11 -23.05 -17.06
C GLN A 279 5.31 -22.90 -16.13
N ILE A 280 5.08 -22.39 -14.90
CA ILE A 280 6.17 -22.18 -13.95
C ILE A 280 6.75 -23.52 -13.44
N SER A 281 5.92 -24.57 -13.28
CA SER A 281 6.42 -25.91 -12.91
C SER A 281 7.21 -26.55 -14.05
N GLY A 282 6.78 -26.39 -15.30
CA GLY A 282 7.51 -26.86 -16.48
C GLY A 282 8.84 -26.14 -16.70
N ARG A 283 9.01 -24.94 -16.17
CA ARG A 283 10.32 -24.26 -16.12
C ARG A 283 11.28 -24.92 -15.14
N SER A 284 10.79 -25.43 -14.01
CA SER A 284 11.60 -26.15 -13.02
C SER A 284 12.23 -27.44 -13.56
N GLU A 285 11.72 -27.98 -14.67
CA GLU A 285 12.25 -29.18 -15.32
C GLU A 285 13.36 -28.87 -16.34
N LYS A 286 13.61 -27.58 -16.62
CA LYS A 286 14.59 -27.13 -17.60
C LYS A 286 15.82 -26.57 -16.91
N VAL A 287 16.95 -26.67 -17.59
CA VAL A 287 18.18 -26.02 -17.15
C VAL A 287 17.99 -24.50 -17.23
N MET A 288 18.35 -23.79 -16.16
CA MET A 288 18.33 -22.33 -16.11
C MET A 288 19.75 -21.83 -16.24
N LEU A 289 19.97 -20.93 -17.20
CA LEU A 289 21.28 -20.50 -17.65
C LEU A 289 21.29 -18.99 -17.89
N GLY A 290 22.49 -18.43 -17.84
CA GLY A 290 22.73 -17.05 -18.20
C GLY A 290 22.61 -16.06 -17.04
N GLY A 291 22.81 -14.81 -17.39
CA GLY A 291 22.79 -13.66 -16.48
C GLY A 291 21.40 -13.03 -16.32
N THR A 292 21.41 -11.87 -15.66
CA THR A 292 20.25 -11.16 -15.14
C THR A 292 19.94 -9.98 -16.06
N HIS A 293 19.31 -10.25 -17.22
CA HIS A 293 18.92 -9.23 -18.21
C HIS A 293 17.56 -8.60 -17.88
N MET A 294 17.50 -7.91 -16.74
CA MET A 294 16.25 -7.39 -16.15
C MET A 294 15.47 -6.47 -17.09
N SER A 295 16.15 -5.56 -17.80
CA SER A 295 15.54 -4.62 -18.74
C SER A 295 14.75 -5.32 -19.85
N ALA A 296 15.21 -6.47 -20.33
CA ALA A 296 14.50 -7.23 -21.36
C ALA A 296 13.15 -7.77 -20.82
N GLY A 297 13.13 -8.26 -19.57
CA GLY A 297 11.90 -8.67 -18.89
C GLY A 297 10.91 -7.52 -18.73
N MET A 298 11.41 -6.33 -18.37
CA MET A 298 10.61 -5.10 -18.27
C MET A 298 9.98 -4.71 -19.61
N TYR A 299 10.77 -4.64 -20.68
CA TYR A 299 10.25 -4.28 -22.01
C TYR A 299 9.19 -5.26 -22.51
N GLU A 300 9.40 -6.58 -22.32
CA GLU A 300 8.39 -7.57 -22.70
C GLU A 300 7.11 -7.42 -21.87
N ALA A 301 7.22 -7.13 -20.57
CA ALA A 301 6.07 -6.87 -19.72
C ALA A 301 5.30 -5.62 -20.16
N PHE A 302 6.00 -4.56 -20.55
CA PHE A 302 5.33 -3.35 -21.04
C PHE A 302 4.52 -3.64 -22.31
N ASN A 303 5.11 -4.36 -23.26
CA ASN A 303 4.41 -4.79 -24.48
C ASN A 303 3.24 -5.71 -24.18
N ALA A 304 3.37 -6.61 -23.19
CA ALA A 304 2.30 -7.51 -22.80
C ALA A 304 1.16 -6.78 -22.06
N LEU A 305 1.46 -5.70 -21.34
CA LEU A 305 0.51 -4.82 -20.67
C LEU A 305 -0.24 -3.87 -21.62
N ASP A 306 0.10 -3.83 -22.90
CA ASP A 306 -0.75 -3.19 -23.91
C ASP A 306 -2.04 -3.98 -24.17
N ASP A 307 -2.02 -5.29 -23.97
CA ASP A 307 -3.19 -6.17 -24.07
C ASP A 307 -4.08 -6.17 -22.79
N ALA A 308 -3.73 -5.31 -21.82
CA ALA A 308 -4.51 -5.15 -20.60
C ALA A 308 -5.87 -4.50 -20.89
N ASN A 309 -6.84 -4.76 -20.02
CA ASN A 309 -8.13 -4.07 -20.07
C ASN A 309 -7.89 -2.55 -19.93
N PRO A 310 -8.41 -1.70 -20.85
CA PRO A 310 -8.21 -0.25 -20.79
C PRO A 310 -8.65 0.40 -19.48
N LEU A 311 -9.59 -0.22 -18.75
CA LEU A 311 -10.09 0.26 -17.46
C LEU A 311 -9.36 -0.37 -16.26
N ALA A 312 -8.44 -1.31 -16.49
CA ALA A 312 -7.67 -1.94 -15.44
C ALA A 312 -6.38 -1.18 -15.14
N ARG A 313 -5.92 -1.27 -13.89
CA ARG A 313 -4.54 -0.86 -13.57
C ARG A 313 -3.58 -1.87 -14.17
N LYS A 314 -2.54 -1.35 -14.82
CA LYS A 314 -1.45 -2.14 -15.41
C LYS A 314 -0.39 -2.35 -14.34
N ILE A 315 -0.32 -3.57 -13.81
CA ILE A 315 0.61 -3.91 -12.73
C ILE A 315 1.67 -4.87 -13.24
N MET A 316 2.91 -4.58 -12.90
CA MET A 316 4.05 -5.48 -13.07
C MET A 316 4.61 -5.83 -11.69
N ILE A 317 4.76 -7.13 -11.40
CA ILE A 317 5.52 -7.60 -10.24
C ILE A 317 6.86 -8.10 -10.77
N LEU A 318 7.91 -7.33 -10.56
CA LEU A 318 9.27 -7.65 -10.98
C LEU A 318 10.03 -8.31 -9.83
N MET A 319 10.58 -9.51 -10.05
CA MET A 319 11.32 -10.24 -9.03
C MET A 319 12.71 -10.64 -9.50
N THR A 320 13.72 -10.50 -8.63
CA THR A 320 15.12 -10.90 -8.84
C THR A 320 15.76 -11.44 -7.55
N ASP A 321 16.69 -12.39 -7.66
CA ASP A 321 17.57 -12.82 -6.56
C ASP A 321 19.00 -12.26 -6.68
N GLY A 322 19.25 -11.46 -7.72
CA GLY A 322 20.59 -11.07 -8.12
C GLY A 322 20.69 -9.65 -8.64
N GLN A 323 21.92 -9.28 -8.97
CA GLN A 323 22.29 -8.00 -9.56
C GLN A 323 22.05 -8.05 -11.06
N TRP A 324 21.41 -7.01 -11.62
CA TRP A 324 21.34 -6.88 -13.08
C TRP A 324 22.77 -6.71 -13.63
N ASN A 325 23.11 -7.50 -14.63
CA ASN A 325 24.48 -7.55 -15.19
C ASN A 325 24.50 -7.62 -16.72
N VAL A 326 23.31 -7.56 -17.34
CA VAL A 326 23.11 -7.49 -18.79
C VAL A 326 22.04 -6.45 -19.06
N GLY A 327 22.24 -5.67 -20.12
CA GLY A 327 21.25 -4.71 -20.61
C GLY A 327 21.37 -3.33 -19.98
N GLU A 328 20.23 -2.64 -19.93
CA GLU A 328 20.11 -1.25 -19.49
C GLU A 328 19.81 -1.18 -17.99
N ASN A 329 20.15 -0.04 -17.38
CA ASN A 329 19.81 0.22 -15.98
C ASN A 329 18.29 0.17 -15.78
N PRO A 330 17.75 -0.65 -14.86
CA PRO A 330 16.31 -0.80 -14.67
C PRO A 330 15.62 0.50 -14.22
N VAL A 331 16.33 1.43 -13.56
CA VAL A 331 15.76 2.73 -13.14
C VAL A 331 15.44 3.59 -14.36
N ASP A 332 16.31 3.60 -15.38
CA ASP A 332 16.08 4.34 -16.62
C ASP A 332 14.90 3.75 -17.40
N VAL A 333 14.80 2.42 -17.43
CA VAL A 333 13.69 1.69 -18.08
C VAL A 333 12.36 1.94 -17.37
N ALA A 334 12.36 2.10 -16.04
CA ALA A 334 11.15 2.39 -15.26
C ALA A 334 10.53 3.77 -15.57
N ALA A 335 11.31 4.73 -16.10
CA ALA A 335 10.75 6.00 -16.57
C ALA A 335 9.75 5.79 -17.72
N ILE A 336 9.98 4.78 -18.57
CA ILE A 336 9.07 4.40 -19.67
C ILE A 336 7.79 3.79 -19.10
N ALA A 337 7.90 2.94 -18.07
CA ALA A 337 6.73 2.37 -17.39
C ALA A 337 5.80 3.45 -16.83
N LYS A 338 6.38 4.47 -16.18
CA LYS A 338 5.64 5.62 -15.66
C LYS A 338 4.87 6.36 -16.76
N GLN A 339 5.51 6.64 -17.89
CA GLN A 339 4.84 7.29 -19.03
C GLN A 339 3.68 6.46 -19.60
N ARG A 340 3.75 5.13 -19.47
CA ARG A 340 2.74 4.18 -19.94
C ARG A 340 1.67 3.84 -18.89
N GLY A 341 1.71 4.49 -17.72
CA GLY A 341 0.78 4.22 -16.62
C GLY A 341 0.92 2.82 -16.01
N ILE A 342 2.12 2.23 -16.09
CA ILE A 342 2.43 0.91 -15.52
C ILE A 342 3.02 1.12 -14.12
N ILE A 343 2.42 0.46 -13.13
CA ILE A 343 2.91 0.44 -11.75
C ILE A 343 3.79 -0.80 -11.59
N ILE A 344 5.02 -0.63 -11.10
CA ILE A 344 5.94 -1.74 -10.86
C ILE A 344 6.11 -1.96 -9.36
N HIS A 345 5.65 -3.10 -8.87
CA HIS A 345 6.07 -3.62 -7.57
C HIS A 345 7.33 -4.46 -7.76
N THR A 346 8.30 -4.31 -6.87
CA THR A 346 9.59 -5.00 -6.98
C THR A 346 9.80 -5.92 -5.78
N ILE A 347 10.33 -7.11 -6.04
CA ILE A 347 10.69 -8.10 -5.01
C ILE A 347 12.17 -8.44 -5.19
N THR A 348 12.96 -8.29 -4.14
CA THR A 348 14.35 -8.78 -4.08
C THR A 348 14.45 -9.93 -3.11
N PHE A 349 15.25 -10.95 -3.45
CA PHE A 349 15.39 -12.16 -2.65
C PHE A 349 16.86 -12.41 -2.28
N LEU A 350 17.09 -12.58 -0.97
CA LEU A 350 18.40 -12.69 -0.32
C LEU A 350 19.23 -11.38 -0.34
N PRO A 351 20.14 -11.18 0.63
CA PRO A 351 20.93 -9.94 0.76
C PRO A 351 21.71 -9.51 -0.49
N GLY A 352 22.10 -10.46 -1.35
CA GLY A 352 22.92 -10.21 -2.54
C GLY A 352 22.19 -9.56 -3.72
N ALA A 353 20.86 -9.46 -3.67
CA ALA A 353 20.05 -8.88 -4.74
C ALA A 353 20.20 -7.35 -4.85
N GLU A 354 19.91 -6.79 -6.03
CA GLU A 354 19.93 -5.34 -6.26
C GLU A 354 18.73 -4.65 -5.57
N GLN A 355 18.89 -4.24 -4.31
CA GLN A 355 17.81 -3.57 -3.57
C GLN A 355 17.66 -2.09 -3.95
N THR A 356 18.79 -1.37 -4.09
CA THR A 356 18.76 0.09 -4.29
C THR A 356 18.07 0.48 -5.60
N ALA A 357 18.42 -0.18 -6.71
CA ALA A 357 17.75 0.12 -7.98
C ALA A 357 16.27 -0.32 -7.97
N MET A 358 15.95 -1.44 -7.31
CA MET A 358 14.58 -1.96 -7.24
C MET A 358 13.65 -1.09 -6.39
N GLU A 359 14.17 -0.47 -5.33
CA GLU A 359 13.46 0.57 -4.57
C GLU A 359 13.14 1.79 -5.45
N GLN A 360 14.13 2.27 -6.21
CA GLN A 360 13.95 3.42 -7.10
C GLN A 360 12.93 3.12 -8.21
N VAL A 361 12.97 1.93 -8.80
CA VAL A 361 12.00 1.47 -9.81
C VAL A 361 10.57 1.49 -9.27
N ALA A 362 10.37 0.94 -8.06
CA ALA A 362 9.05 0.92 -7.43
C ALA A 362 8.56 2.34 -7.13
N GLN A 363 9.39 3.16 -6.49
CA GLN A 363 9.04 4.55 -6.15
C GLN A 363 8.71 5.39 -7.39
N LEU A 364 9.49 5.25 -8.47
CA LEU A 364 9.30 6.03 -9.70
C LEU A 364 7.94 5.78 -10.35
N THR A 365 7.47 4.53 -10.27
CA THR A 365 6.22 4.07 -10.91
C THR A 365 5.02 4.06 -9.95
N GLY A 366 5.21 4.44 -8.68
CA GLY A 366 4.17 4.44 -7.66
C GLY A 366 3.84 3.05 -7.08
N GLY A 367 4.72 2.08 -7.29
CA GLY A 367 4.64 0.75 -6.67
C GLY A 367 5.36 0.70 -5.33
N GLN A 368 5.52 -0.52 -4.81
CA GLN A 368 6.18 -0.80 -3.53
C GLN A 368 7.34 -1.78 -3.74
N HIS A 369 8.41 -1.58 -2.98
CA HIS A 369 9.53 -2.50 -2.90
C HIS A 369 9.36 -3.45 -1.71
N TYR A 370 9.63 -4.72 -1.94
CA TYR A 370 9.63 -5.77 -0.94
C TYR A 370 10.98 -6.48 -0.98
N HIS A 371 11.58 -6.70 0.20
CA HIS A 371 12.79 -7.48 0.35
C HIS A 371 12.50 -8.72 1.19
N ALA A 372 12.96 -9.88 0.73
CA ALA A 372 12.90 -11.14 1.47
C ALA A 372 14.31 -11.63 1.78
N GLU A 373 14.61 -11.76 3.07
CA GLU A 373 15.87 -12.31 3.57
C GLU A 373 15.89 -13.85 3.50
N ASP A 374 14.71 -14.47 3.55
CA ASP A 374 14.55 -15.91 3.53
C ASP A 374 13.29 -16.41 2.80
N ALA A 375 13.15 -17.74 2.76
CA ALA A 375 12.05 -18.39 2.06
C ALA A 375 10.66 -18.11 2.65
N ALA A 376 10.56 -17.94 3.97
CA ALA A 376 9.30 -17.67 4.64
C ALA A 376 8.84 -16.23 4.37
N GLU A 377 9.77 -15.29 4.40
CA GLU A 377 9.51 -13.90 4.04
C GLU A 377 9.10 -13.76 2.58
N LEU A 378 9.75 -14.49 1.66
CA LEU A 378 9.37 -14.47 0.24
C LEU A 378 7.93 -14.96 0.04
N GLU A 379 7.55 -16.04 0.72
CA GLU A 379 6.16 -16.53 0.69
C GLU A 379 5.18 -15.48 1.25
N ALA A 380 5.49 -14.87 2.40
CA ALA A 380 4.67 -13.84 3.03
C ALA A 380 4.46 -12.60 2.14
N ILE A 381 5.50 -12.15 1.43
CA ILE A 381 5.40 -11.02 0.48
C ILE A 381 4.42 -11.35 -0.65
N PHE A 382 4.51 -12.55 -1.22
CA PHE A 382 3.57 -12.99 -2.25
C PHE A 382 2.14 -13.14 -1.71
N GLU A 383 1.96 -13.53 -0.45
CA GLU A 383 0.64 -13.51 0.20
C GLU A 383 0.09 -12.08 0.32
N GLU A 384 0.90 -11.15 0.83
CA GLU A 384 0.50 -9.74 1.00
C GLU A 384 0.10 -9.10 -0.33
N LEU A 385 0.91 -9.30 -1.37
CA LEU A 385 0.62 -8.81 -2.72
C LEU A 385 -0.73 -9.34 -3.22
N ALA A 386 -1.03 -10.62 -3.02
CA ALA A 386 -2.29 -11.21 -3.43
C ALA A 386 -3.51 -10.62 -2.69
N MET A 387 -3.34 -10.23 -1.42
CA MET A 387 -4.42 -9.68 -0.59
C MET A 387 -4.67 -8.18 -0.80
N THR A 388 -3.63 -7.39 -1.05
CA THR A 388 -3.71 -5.92 -1.07
C THR A 388 -4.12 -5.35 -2.43
N MET A 389 -3.77 -6.03 -3.52
CA MET A 389 -4.02 -5.56 -4.88
C MET A 389 -5.52 -5.41 -5.29
N PRO A 390 -6.49 -6.22 -4.84
CA PRO A 390 -7.88 -6.14 -5.34
C PRO A 390 -8.71 -4.90 -4.93
N VAL A 391 -8.29 -4.08 -3.95
CA VAL A 391 -9.15 -3.00 -3.40
C VAL A 391 -8.37 -1.70 -3.22
N VAL A 392 -8.83 -0.60 -3.86
CA VAL A 392 -8.18 0.71 -3.76
C VAL A 392 -9.16 1.78 -3.28
N LEU A 393 -8.73 2.58 -2.31
CA LEU A 393 -9.40 3.81 -1.90
C LEU A 393 -9.02 4.92 -2.89
N ILE A 394 -10.01 5.69 -3.35
CA ILE A 394 -9.79 6.91 -4.12
C ILE A 394 -10.27 8.08 -3.27
N ASP A 395 -9.31 8.91 -2.84
CA ASP A 395 -9.58 10.10 -2.00
C ASP A 395 -10.14 11.26 -2.81
#